data_AF-A0A5K1HE83-F1
#
_entry.id   AF-A0A5K1HE83-F1
#
_cell.length_a   1.000
_cell.length_b   1.000
_cell.length_c   1.000
_cell.angle_alpha   90.00
_cell.angle_beta   90.00
_cell.angle_gamma   90.00
#
_symmetry.space_group_name_H-M   'P 1'
#
loop_
_entity.id
_entity.type
_entity.pdbx_description
1 polymer ?
#
loop_
_entity_poly.entity_id
_entity_poly.type
_entity_poly.pdbx_seq_one_letter_code
_entity_poly.pdbx_strand_id
1 'polypeptide(L)'
;MVQLKCQNRAAEITVNPSSSALLIKELGGYERDRKKVKNVTHKGNLTLEQIKKVAKVIEEKSMAKTFQGTVKQVLGTCLSLGCTVDKQSPKQIIAKISNGEIK
;
A
#
# COMPACT_ATOMS: atom_id res chain seq x y z
N MET A 1 -2.97 -8.17 -8.16
CA MET A 1 -3.37 -8.36 -9.57
C MET A 1 -2.79 -9.69 -10.05
N VAL A 2 -3.50 -10.47 -10.83
CA VAL A 2 -3.01 -11.77 -11.33
C VAL A 2 -2.71 -11.62 -12.80
N GLN A 3 -1.54 -12.06 -13.24
CA GLN A 3 -1.18 -12.14 -14.65
C GLN A 3 -1.17 -13.61 -15.06
N LEU A 4 -1.89 -13.92 -16.13
CA LEU A 4 -1.99 -15.25 -16.69
C LEU A 4 -1.31 -15.23 -18.06
N LYS A 5 -0.26 -16.05 -18.21
CA LYS A 5 0.42 -16.27 -19.49
C LYS A 5 0.06 -17.68 -19.96
N CYS A 6 -0.63 -17.78 -21.09
CA CYS A 6 -0.86 -19.06 -21.76
C CYS A 6 0.12 -19.21 -22.92
N GLN A 7 0.97 -20.23 -22.87
CA GLN A 7 1.83 -20.63 -23.98
C GLN A 7 1.74 -22.15 -24.16
N ASN A 8 1.64 -22.63 -25.40
CA ASN A 8 1.61 -24.07 -25.73
C ASN A 8 0.63 -24.90 -24.88
N ARG A 9 -0.58 -24.38 -24.64
CA ARG A 9 -1.63 -24.99 -23.79
C ARG A 9 -1.26 -25.17 -22.31
N ALA A 10 -0.14 -24.60 -21.86
CA ALA A 10 0.21 -24.47 -20.45
C ALA A 10 -0.14 -23.06 -19.97
N ALA A 11 -0.78 -22.98 -18.79
CA ALA A 11 -1.09 -21.72 -18.13
C ALA A 11 -0.10 -21.47 -16.99
N GLU A 12 0.68 -20.41 -17.10
CA GLU A 12 1.54 -19.91 -16.04
C GLU A 12 0.84 -18.72 -15.35
N ILE A 13 0.74 -18.79 -14.02
CA ILE A 13 0.05 -17.79 -13.21
C ILE A 13 1.08 -17.05 -12.36
N THR A 14 1.22 -15.74 -12.54
CA THR A 14 2.08 -14.90 -11.71
C THR A 14 1.23 -13.92 -10.89
N VAL A 15 1.48 -13.88 -9.59
CA VAL A 15 0.77 -12.98 -8.67
C VAL A 15 1.56 -11.71 -8.51
N ASN A 16 0.98 -10.62 -9.01
CA ASN A 16 1.55 -9.30 -8.94
C ASN A 16 0.98 -8.57 -7.70
N PRO A 17 1.80 -8.23 -6.69
CA PRO A 17 1.32 -7.56 -5.49
C PRO A 17 0.82 -6.15 -5.82
N SER A 18 -0.24 -5.72 -5.12
CA SER A 18 -0.78 -4.36 -5.16
C SER A 18 -0.48 -3.64 -3.84
N SER A 19 -0.37 -2.31 -3.89
CA SER A 19 -0.05 -1.48 -2.72
C SER A 19 -1.05 -1.69 -1.59
N SER A 20 -2.34 -1.71 -1.89
CA SER A 20 -3.41 -1.95 -0.91
C SER A 20 -3.32 -3.31 -0.24
N ALA A 21 -2.94 -4.35 -0.99
CA ALA A 21 -2.84 -5.71 -0.45
C ALA A 21 -1.66 -5.84 0.52
N LEU A 22 -0.53 -5.21 0.20
CA LEU A 22 0.65 -5.19 1.09
C LEU A 22 0.36 -4.39 2.36
N LEU A 23 -0.32 -3.25 2.26
CA LEU A 23 -0.70 -2.45 3.43
C LEU A 23 -1.66 -3.19 4.36
N ILE A 24 -2.67 -3.86 3.81
CA ILE A 24 -3.62 -4.67 4.61
C ILE A 24 -2.89 -5.83 5.29
N LYS A 25 -1.88 -6.41 4.64
CA LYS A 25 -1.04 -7.48 5.22
C LYS A 25 -0.25 -6.97 6.43
N GLU A 26 0.35 -5.78 6.33
CA GLU A 26 1.09 -5.13 7.42
C GLU A 26 0.18 -4.71 8.59
N LEU A 27 -1.11 -4.45 8.34
CA LEU A 27 -2.10 -4.07 9.35
C LEU A 27 -2.62 -5.25 10.18
N GLY A 28 -2.40 -6.50 9.77
CA GLY A 28 -2.75 -7.70 10.54
C GLY A 28 -4.25 -8.00 10.72
N GLY A 29 -5.17 -7.20 10.19
CA GLY A 29 -6.62 -7.35 10.33
C GLY A 29 -7.31 -8.00 9.12
N TYR A 30 -6.90 -9.22 8.76
CA TYR A 30 -7.32 -9.88 7.51
C TYR A 30 -8.70 -10.55 7.59
N GLU A 31 -9.11 -10.97 8.78
CA GLU A 31 -10.38 -11.68 8.97
C GLU A 31 -11.57 -10.72 8.85
N ARG A 32 -12.44 -11.01 7.89
CA ARG A 32 -13.67 -10.27 7.66
C ARG A 32 -14.86 -11.20 7.74
N ASP A 33 -15.78 -10.90 8.65
CA ASP A 33 -17.10 -11.54 8.70
C ASP A 33 -17.99 -10.95 7.59
N ARG A 34 -18.02 -11.62 6.43
CA ARG A 34 -18.66 -11.13 5.19
C ARG A 34 -20.17 -10.91 5.33
N LYS A 35 -20.82 -11.46 6.37
CA LYS A 35 -22.29 -11.37 6.56
C LYS A 35 -22.72 -10.15 7.37
N LYS A 36 -21.90 -9.69 8.32
CA LYS A 36 -22.33 -8.69 9.31
C LYS A 36 -21.95 -7.26 8.97
N VAL A 37 -20.78 -7.05 8.38
CA VAL A 37 -20.26 -5.69 8.15
C VAL A 37 -19.97 -5.48 6.68
N LYS A 38 -20.80 -4.64 6.04
CA LYS A 38 -20.53 -4.09 4.70
C LYS A 38 -19.63 -2.86 4.88
N ASN A 39 -18.66 -2.66 3.97
CA ASN A 39 -17.76 -1.49 3.93
C ASN A 39 -16.90 -1.27 5.20
N VAL A 40 -16.17 -2.30 5.64
CA VAL A 40 -15.24 -2.17 6.78
C VAL A 40 -14.12 -1.18 6.45
N THR A 41 -14.07 -0.06 7.17
CA THR A 41 -12.93 0.86 7.15
C THR A 41 -11.77 0.26 7.94
N HIS A 42 -10.58 0.18 7.36
CA HIS A 42 -9.39 -0.31 8.04
C HIS A 42 -8.79 0.77 8.92
N LYS A 43 -9.31 0.88 10.15
CA LYS A 43 -8.74 1.76 11.17
C LYS A 43 -7.53 1.07 11.79
N GLY A 44 -6.35 1.34 11.25
CA GLY A 44 -5.11 0.88 11.86
C GLY A 44 -3.99 1.89 11.65
N ASN A 45 -2.99 1.80 12.51
CA ASN A 45 -1.83 2.66 12.50
C ASN A 45 -0.62 1.89 11.98
N LEU A 46 0.00 2.41 10.93
CA LEU A 46 1.25 1.88 10.38
C LEU A 46 2.41 2.78 10.81
N THR A 47 3.61 2.20 10.93
CA THR A 47 4.83 2.99 11.13
C THR A 47 5.41 3.45 9.78
N LEU A 48 6.13 4.57 9.76
CA LEU A 48 6.84 5.02 8.56
C LEU A 48 7.82 3.98 7.99
N GLU A 49 8.41 3.14 8.84
CA GLU A 49 9.31 2.07 8.39
C GLU A 49 8.59 0.99 7.58
N GLN A 50 7.40 0.58 8.01
CA GLN A 50 6.58 -0.38 7.25
C GLN A 50 6.22 0.18 5.88
N ILE A 51 5.91 1.48 5.81
CA ILE A 51 5.62 2.15 4.54
C ILE A 51 6.83 2.19 3.63
N LYS A 52 8.03 2.47 4.17
CA LYS A 52 9.28 2.41 3.40
C LYS A 52 9.57 1.01 2.88
N LYS A 53 9.29 -0.04 3.65
CA LYS A 53 9.42 -1.44 3.19
C LYS A 53 8.46 -1.74 2.05
N VAL A 54 7.19 -1.36 2.19
CA VAL A 54 6.17 -1.54 1.15
C VAL A 54 6.53 -0.74 -0.11
N ALA A 55 7.02 0.48 0.05
CA ALA A 55 7.46 1.33 -1.06
C ALA A 55 8.61 0.71 -1.86
N LYS A 56 9.59 0.07 -1.21
CA LYS A 56 10.69 -0.65 -1.90
C LYS A 56 10.18 -1.82 -2.75
N VAL A 57 9.20 -2.57 -2.27
CA VAL A 57 8.61 -3.70 -3.02
C VAL A 57 7.84 -3.21 -4.26
N ILE A 58 7.25 -2.01 -4.16
CA ILE A 58 6.44 -1.42 -5.25
C ILE A 58 7.30 -0.59 -6.20
N GLU A 59 8.54 -0.27 -5.82
CA GLU A 59 9.43 0.62 -6.57
C GLU A 59 9.60 0.19 -8.03
N GLU A 60 9.78 -1.12 -8.29
CA GLU A 60 9.90 -1.66 -9.65
C GLU A 60 8.66 -1.44 -10.54
N LYS A 61 7.48 -1.28 -9.93
CA LYS A 61 6.22 -0.99 -10.64
C LYS A 61 5.84 0.48 -10.61
N SER A 62 6.43 1.25 -9.71
CA SER A 62 6.10 2.65 -9.54
C SER A 62 6.63 3.43 -10.73
N MET A 63 5.76 4.22 -11.37
CA MET A 63 6.16 5.13 -12.45
C MET A 63 6.76 6.44 -11.89
N ALA A 64 7.10 6.48 -10.60
CA ALA A 64 7.68 7.64 -9.96
C ALA A 64 9.17 7.76 -10.30
N LYS A 65 9.63 8.98 -10.59
CA LYS A 65 11.04 9.28 -10.89
C LYS A 65 11.95 9.16 -9.67
N THR A 66 11.40 9.30 -8.47
CA THR A 66 12.16 9.33 -7.22
C THR A 66 11.49 8.42 -6.18
N PHE A 67 12.30 7.86 -5.27
CA PHE A 67 11.81 7.06 -4.16
C PHE A 67 10.80 7.81 -3.28
N GLN A 68 11.02 9.12 -3.08
CA GLN A 68 10.07 9.99 -2.39
C GLN A 68 8.70 10.03 -3.07
N GLY A 69 8.65 10.00 -4.41
CA GLY A 69 7.40 9.91 -5.17
C GLY A 69 6.67 8.59 -4.91
N THR A 70 7.40 7.47 -4.87
CA THR A 70 6.84 6.15 -4.54
C THR A 70 6.28 6.12 -3.12
N VAL A 71 6.98 6.70 -2.14
CA VAL A 71 6.49 6.80 -0.76
C VAL A 71 5.22 7.66 -0.68
N LYS A 72 5.16 8.80 -1.38
CA LYS A 72 3.94 9.64 -1.47
C LYS A 72 2.77 8.89 -2.09
N GLN A 73 3.01 8.06 -3.10
CA GLN A 73 1.98 7.23 -3.72
C GLN A 73 1.41 6.20 -2.72
N VAL A 74 2.28 5.50 -1.99
CA VAL A 74 1.87 4.53 -0.97
C VAL A 74 1.08 5.22 0.15
N LEU A 75 1.52 6.39 0.61
CA LEU A 75 0.78 7.22 1.58
C LEU A 75 -0.59 7.67 1.07
N GLY A 76 -0.70 7.98 -0.23
CA GLY A 76 -1.99 8.25 -0.88
C GLY A 76 -2.95 7.07 -0.79
N THR A 77 -2.46 5.83 -0.97
CA THR A 77 -3.30 4.63 -0.79
C THR A 77 -3.71 4.37 0.65
N CYS A 78 -2.88 4.75 1.65
CA CYS A 78 -3.25 4.68 3.07
C CYS A 78 -4.46 5.56 3.40
N LEU A 79 -4.58 6.73 2.77
CA LEU A 79 -5.71 7.63 2.96
C LEU A 79 -7.03 6.98 2.52
N SER A 80 -7.05 6.33 1.36
CA SER A 80 -8.25 5.64 0.85
C SER A 80 -8.64 4.42 1.68
N LEU A 81 -7.68 3.79 2.37
CA LEU A 81 -7.95 2.67 3.29
C LEU A 81 -8.47 3.13 4.66
N GLY A 82 -8.26 4.40 5.02
CA GLY A 82 -8.60 4.95 6.34
C GLY A 82 -7.54 4.68 7.41
N CYS A 83 -6.30 4.43 7.01
CA CYS A 83 -5.19 4.12 7.94
C CYS A 83 -4.45 5.40 8.35
N THR A 84 -4.00 5.44 9.60
CA THR A 84 -3.10 6.49 10.09
C THR A 84 -1.66 6.01 10.02
N VAL A 85 -0.73 6.96 10.00
CA VAL A 85 0.70 6.68 9.95
C VAL A 85 1.36 7.45 11.08
N ASP A 86 2.03 6.76 12.00
CA ASP A 86 2.61 7.36 13.20
C ASP A 86 1.66 8.33 13.93
N LYS A 87 0.38 7.93 14.04
CA LYS A 87 -0.73 8.70 14.64
C LYS A 87 -1.05 10.02 13.93
N GLN A 88 -0.44 10.29 12.79
CA GLN A 88 -0.73 11.44 11.94
C GLN A 88 -1.54 11.04 10.71
N SER A 89 -2.22 12.03 10.14
CA SER A 89 -2.93 11.81 8.88
C SER A 89 -1.94 11.66 7.72
N PRO A 90 -2.17 10.76 6.74
CA PRO A 90 -1.29 10.60 5.59
C PRO A 90 -1.08 11.91 4.80
N LYS A 91 -2.10 12.79 4.78
CA LYS A 91 -2.01 14.12 4.15
C LYS A 91 -0.93 15.01 4.78
N GLN A 92 -0.84 15.04 6.11
CA GLN A 92 0.16 15.83 6.82
C GLN A 92 1.57 15.29 6.55
N ILE A 93 1.74 13.97 6.50
CA ILE A 93 3.04 13.36 6.20
C ILE A 93 3.46 13.63 4.76
N ILE A 94 2.53 13.57 3.80
CA ILE A 94 2.82 13.95 2.40
C ILE A 94 3.31 15.40 2.32
N ALA A 95 2.69 16.32 3.07
CA ALA A 95 3.14 17.71 3.14
C ALA A 95 4.55 17.81 3.74
N LYS A 96 4.84 17.13 4.86
CA LYS A 96 6.18 17.10 5.47
C LYS A 96 7.27 16.53 4.55
N ILE A 97 6.96 15.47 3.80
CA ILE A 97 7.87 14.91 2.78
C ILE A 97 8.06 15.91 1.63
N SER A 98 7.02 16.66 1.26
CA SER A 98 7.13 17.71 0.25
C SER A 98 7.96 18.91 0.71
N ASN A 99 7.91 19.23 2.00
CA ASN A 99 8.71 20.28 2.63
C ASN A 99 10.16 19.85 2.91
N GLY A 100 10.48 18.57 2.69
CA GLY A 100 11.83 18.03 2.92
C GLY A 100 12.16 17.71 4.38
N GLU A 101 11.19 17.80 5.29
CA GLU A 101 11.36 17.48 6.72
C GLU A 101 11.56 15.98 6.97
N ILE A 102 11.03 15.14 6.07
CA ILE A 102 11.11 13.67 6.15
C ILE A 102 11.67 13.15 4.83
N LYS A 103 12.81 12.45 4.89
CA LYS A 103 13.46 11.79 3.74
C LYS A 103 13.03 10.34 3.57
#